data_AF-A0A3C1X884-F1
#
_entry.id   AF-A0A3C1X884-F1
#
_cell.length_a   1.000
_cell.length_b   1.000
_cell.length_c   1.000
_cell.angle_alpha   90.00
_cell.angle_beta   90.00
_cell.angle_gamma   90.00
#
_symmetry.space_group_name_H-M   'P 1'
#
loop_
_entity.id
_entity.type
_entity.pdbx_description
1 polymer ?
#
loop_
_entity_poly.entity_id
_entity_poly.type
_entity_poly.pdbx_seq_one_letter_code
_entity_poly.pdbx_strand_id
1 'polypeptide(L)'
;FLVSHDRAFLNNVATSLIVFEGDGQLGEYDGGYDDWVRVRDQRLTSVGRQPDRSGTKGTAPGNSASGSAGIAAVAVPATAAETAPKRRLSFREQRELEELPDRIASLEQRQKELNAEMAAPGFFQSGGTGIAAVTTELAKVSAELLQCYERWELLESGL
;
A
#
# COMPACT_ATOMS: atom_id res chain seq x y z
N PHE A 1 2.70 16.47 -8.79
CA PHE A 1 1.81 15.30 -8.69
C PHE A 1 2.67 14.06 -8.84
N LEU A 2 2.61 13.16 -7.85
CA LEU A 2 3.44 11.97 -7.74
C LEU A 2 2.57 10.76 -8.05
N VAL A 3 3.04 9.86 -8.92
CA VAL A 3 2.35 8.59 -9.21
C VAL A 3 3.31 7.48 -8.83
N SER A 4 2.97 6.74 -7.77
CA SER A 4 3.72 5.58 -7.31
C SER A 4 2.79 4.38 -7.14
N HIS A 5 3.30 3.21 -7.47
CA HIS A 5 2.64 1.93 -7.20
C HIS A 5 3.13 1.29 -5.89
N ASP A 6 4.21 1.83 -5.32
CA ASP A 6 4.76 1.40 -4.04
C ASP A 6 4.05 2.09 -2.88
N ARG A 7 3.42 1.28 -2.04
CA ARG A 7 2.64 1.70 -0.88
C ARG A 7 3.52 2.20 0.27
N ALA A 8 4.70 1.63 0.47
CA ALA A 8 5.63 2.06 1.53
C ALA A 8 6.14 3.46 1.22
N PHE A 9 6.49 3.71 -0.04
CA PHE A 9 6.85 5.05 -0.51
C PHE A 9 5.70 6.06 -0.38
N LEU A 10 4.47 5.67 -0.75
CA LEU A 10 3.30 6.54 -0.55
C LEU A 10 3.05 6.84 0.92
N ASN A 11 3.20 5.85 1.81
CA ASN A 11 3.05 6.04 3.26
C ASN A 11 4.05 7.06 3.84
N ASN A 12 5.27 7.13 3.29
CA ASN A 12 6.31 8.00 3.79
C ASN A 12 6.28 9.42 3.18
N VAL A 13 5.67 9.59 2.00
CA VAL A 13 5.75 10.84 1.23
C VAL A 13 4.39 11.53 1.04
N ALA A 14 3.28 10.77 1.00
CA ALA A 14 1.96 11.35 0.82
C ALA A 14 1.43 11.95 2.13
N THR A 15 0.94 13.18 2.05
CA THR A 15 0.31 13.88 3.18
C THR A 15 -1.21 13.82 3.15
N SER A 16 -1.79 13.58 1.97
CA SER A 16 -3.23 13.39 1.74
C SER A 16 -3.43 12.44 0.56
N LEU A 17 -4.45 11.59 0.65
CA LEU A 17 -4.86 10.63 -0.37
C LEU A 17 -6.29 10.92 -0.84
N ILE A 18 -6.47 10.88 -2.16
CA ILE A 18 -7.79 10.93 -2.79
C ILE A 18 -8.12 9.53 -3.29
N VAL A 19 -9.21 8.95 -2.80
CA VAL A 19 -9.61 7.57 -3.09
C VAL A 19 -11.01 7.52 -3.69
N PHE A 20 -11.19 6.70 -4.72
CA PHE A 20 -12.51 6.40 -5.28
C PHE A 20 -13.22 5.37 -4.41
N GLU A 21 -14.33 5.75 -3.78
CA GLU A 21 -15.10 4.88 -2.87
C GLU A 21 -16.16 4.03 -3.59
N GLY A 22 -16.34 4.24 -4.90
CA GLY A 22 -17.48 3.71 -5.67
C GLY A 22 -18.57 4.76 -5.87
N ASP A 23 -19.55 4.48 -6.74
CA ASP A 23 -20.70 5.35 -7.04
C ASP A 23 -20.34 6.80 -7.47
N GLY A 24 -19.14 6.99 -8.03
CA GLY A 24 -18.62 8.30 -8.44
C GLY A 24 -18.22 9.21 -7.28
N GLN A 25 -18.13 8.69 -6.05
CA GLN A 25 -17.72 9.46 -4.88
C GLN A 25 -16.19 9.37 -4.67
N LEU A 26 -15.58 10.53 -4.41
CA LEU A 26 -14.18 10.63 -3.99
C LEU A 26 -14.14 10.96 -2.50
N GLY A 27 -13.36 10.19 -1.74
CA GLY A 27 -13.02 10.45 -0.35
C GLY A 27 -11.61 11.00 -0.24
N GLU A 28 -11.44 12.11 0.48
CA GLU A 28 -10.13 12.64 0.84
C GLU A 28 -9.78 12.22 2.26
N TYR A 29 -8.56 11.72 2.43
CA TYR A 29 -8.06 11.17 3.69
C TYR A 29 -6.72 11.80 4.03
N ASP A 30 -6.63 12.38 5.22
CA ASP A 30 -5.38 12.92 5.76
C ASP A 30 -4.47 11.77 6.21
N GLY A 31 -3.24 11.73 5.70
CA GLY A 31 -2.25 10.70 6.02
C GLY A 31 -1.90 9.76 4.87
N GLY A 32 -1.24 8.65 5.22
CA GLY A 32 -0.73 7.66 4.28
C GLY A 32 -1.79 6.63 3.86
N TYR A 33 -1.39 5.68 3.03
CA TYR A 33 -2.23 4.56 2.58
C TYR A 33 -2.73 3.71 3.76
N ASP A 34 -1.88 3.49 4.77
CA ASP A 34 -2.23 2.71 5.96
C ASP A 34 -3.33 3.37 6.80
N ASP A 35 -3.34 4.70 6.87
CA ASP A 35 -4.38 5.46 7.58
C ASP A 35 -5.73 5.29 6.87
N TRP A 36 -5.74 5.37 5.54
CA TRP A 36 -6.94 5.07 4.76
C TRP A 36 -7.43 3.62 4.96
N VAL A 37 -6.53 2.63 4.93
CA VAL A 37 -6.90 1.22 5.15
C VAL A 37 -7.55 1.02 6.52
N ARG A 38 -7.03 1.65 7.57
CA ARG A 38 -7.62 1.60 8.92
C ARG A 38 -9.03 2.18 8.94
N VAL A 39 -9.25 3.33 8.31
CA VAL A 39 -10.57 3.97 8.26
C VAL A 39 -11.54 3.12 7.44
N ARG A 40 -11.09 2.55 6.31
CA ARG A 40 -11.89 1.66 5.47
C ARG A 40 -12.29 0.39 6.23
N ASP A 41 -11.36 -0.25 6.92
CA ASP A 41 -11.62 -1.48 7.67
C ASP A 41 -12.52 -1.20 8.90
N GLN A 42 -12.38 -0.05 9.56
CA GLN A 42 -13.33 0.41 10.58
C GLN A 42 -14.72 0.67 10.01
N ARG A 43 -14.83 1.25 8.81
CA ARG A 43 -16.13 1.49 8.15
C ARG A 43 -16.79 0.18 7.73
N LEU A 44 -16.03 -0.77 7.19
CA LEU A 44 -16.51 -2.10 6.82
C LEU A 44 -16.97 -2.91 8.04
N THR A 45 -16.25 -2.83 9.16
CA THR A 45 -16.64 -3.48 10.42
C THR A 45 -17.81 -2.77 11.12
N SER A 46 -18.01 -1.47 10.87
CA SER A 46 -19.15 -0.69 11.37
C SER A 46 -20.45 -0.93 10.58
N VAL A 47 -20.35 -1.33 9.30
CA VAL A 47 -21.50 -1.73 8.46
C VAL A 47 -22.15 -3.05 8.94
N GLY A 48 -21.52 -3.78 9.87
CA GLY A 48 -22.13 -4.91 10.58
C GLY A 48 -23.00 -4.53 11.80
N ARG A 49 -23.09 -3.24 12.16
CA ARG A 49 -23.95 -2.77 13.26
C ARG A 49 -24.92 -1.70 12.75
N GLN A 50 -25.94 -2.15 12.01
CA GLN A 50 -27.18 -1.39 11.94
C GLN A 50 -27.88 -1.46 13.31
N PRO A 51 -28.20 -0.34 13.98
CA PRO A 51 -29.34 -0.31 14.86
C PRO A 51 -30.59 -0.27 13.97
N ASP A 52 -31.41 -1.31 14.06
CA ASP A 52 -32.75 -1.33 13.49
C ASP A 52 -33.53 -0.09 13.97
N ARG A 53 -33.96 0.74 13.03
CA ARG A 53 -34.94 1.79 13.24
C ARG A 53 -36.03 1.66 12.19
N SER A 54 -37.12 1.03 12.58
CA SER A 54 -38.47 1.25 12.06
C SER A 54 -39.41 1.44 13.27
N GLY A 55 -40.14 2.54 13.47
CA GLY A 55 -40.30 3.72 12.65
C GLY A 55 -41.22 4.77 13.32
N THR A 56 -41.47 5.81 12.53
CA THR A 56 -42.57 6.79 12.59
C THR A 56 -42.53 8.01 13.54
N LYS A 57 -42.68 9.16 12.87
CA LYS A 57 -43.30 10.45 13.25
C LYS A 57 -42.50 11.47 14.10
N GLY A 58 -42.18 12.58 13.42
CA GLY A 58 -42.67 13.89 13.82
C GLY A 58 -41.69 14.84 14.52
N THR A 59 -41.34 15.92 13.80
CA THR A 59 -41.13 17.30 14.29
C THR A 59 -39.92 17.59 15.21
N ALA A 60 -39.06 18.52 14.76
CA ALA A 60 -38.10 19.29 15.57
C ALA A 60 -38.84 20.23 16.57
N PRO A 61 -38.18 20.96 17.51
CA PRO A 61 -36.73 21.16 17.73
C PRO A 61 -36.26 21.13 19.21
N GLY A 62 -34.94 21.23 19.43
CA GLY A 62 -34.38 22.17 20.42
C GLY A 62 -34.16 21.71 21.87
N ASN A 63 -32.86 21.63 22.20
CA ASN A 63 -32.20 22.18 23.39
C ASN A 63 -32.09 21.36 24.70
N SER A 64 -30.81 21.15 25.05
CA SER A 64 -30.16 21.25 26.37
C SER A 64 -30.51 20.33 27.54
N ALA A 65 -29.40 19.99 28.22
CA ALA A 65 -29.24 19.49 29.59
C ALA A 65 -29.61 18.01 29.82
N SER A 66 -28.99 17.26 30.72
CA SER A 66 -27.76 17.32 31.50
C SER A 66 -27.83 16.07 32.40
N GLY A 67 -26.70 15.44 32.72
CA GLY A 67 -26.62 14.37 33.72
C GLY A 67 -25.86 13.17 33.15
N SER A 68 -24.54 13.08 33.28
CA SER A 68 -23.74 12.88 34.50
C SER A 68 -23.95 11.51 35.15
N ALA A 69 -22.82 10.94 35.55
CA ALA A 69 -22.57 9.62 36.14
C ALA A 69 -22.50 8.49 35.10
N GLY A 70 -21.38 7.81 34.87
CA GLY A 70 -20.14 7.73 35.64
C GLY A 70 -19.67 6.28 35.60
N ILE A 71 -18.34 6.13 35.55
CA ILE A 71 -17.54 4.93 35.89
C ILE A 71 -17.80 3.62 35.12
N ALA A 72 -16.84 3.26 34.27
CA ALA A 72 -15.90 2.19 34.59
C ALA A 72 -14.76 2.19 33.56
N ALA A 73 -13.63 2.76 33.98
CA ALA A 73 -12.34 2.51 33.37
C ALA A 73 -12.03 1.01 33.49
N VAL A 74 -11.89 0.34 32.35
CA VAL A 74 -11.24 -0.98 32.31
C VAL A 74 -9.87 -0.75 31.71
N ALA A 75 -8.88 -1.01 32.56
CA ALA A 75 -7.47 -0.82 32.32
C ALA A 75 -7.02 -1.46 31.00
N VAL A 76 -6.34 -0.66 30.19
CA VAL A 76 -5.42 -1.16 29.17
C VAL A 76 -4.22 -1.78 29.90
N PRO A 77 -3.92 -3.08 29.73
CA PRO A 77 -2.57 -3.55 29.99
C PRO A 77 -1.69 -3.01 28.86
N ALA A 78 -0.98 -1.93 29.15
CA ALA A 78 0.25 -1.63 28.45
C ALA A 78 1.28 -2.73 28.75
N THR A 79 2.15 -2.99 27.78
CA THR A 79 3.35 -3.84 27.81
C THR A 79 3.16 -5.30 27.35
N ALA A 80 3.20 -5.46 26.04
CA ALA A 80 4.00 -6.52 25.40
C ALA A 80 4.42 -6.00 24.03
N ALA A 81 5.35 -5.04 24.01
CA ALA A 81 6.24 -4.91 22.86
C ALA A 81 7.08 -6.19 22.88
N GLU A 82 6.65 -7.20 22.11
CA GLU A 82 7.51 -8.32 21.75
C GLU A 82 8.74 -7.73 21.08
N THR A 83 9.85 -7.71 21.82
CA THR A 83 11.18 -7.59 21.22
C THR A 83 11.36 -8.82 20.35
N ALA A 84 10.94 -8.72 19.09
CA ALA A 84 11.24 -9.71 18.08
C ALA A 84 12.76 -9.94 18.10
N PRO A 85 13.23 -11.19 18.24
CA PRO A 85 14.66 -11.45 18.24
C PRO A 85 15.23 -10.95 16.92
N LYS A 86 16.27 -10.10 16.97
CA LYS A 86 17.04 -9.69 15.78
C LYS A 86 17.47 -10.95 15.05
N ARG A 87 16.80 -11.24 13.94
CA ARG A 87 16.96 -12.49 13.21
C ARG A 87 18.27 -12.41 12.45
N ARG A 88 19.34 -12.89 13.07
CA ARG A 88 20.66 -12.98 12.43
C ARG A 88 20.52 -13.70 11.10
N LEU A 89 20.87 -13.00 10.02
CA LEU A 89 20.90 -13.54 8.66
C LEU A 89 21.68 -14.86 8.64
N SER A 90 21.09 -15.87 8.02
CA SER A 90 21.78 -17.13 7.73
C SER A 90 22.85 -16.91 6.65
N PHE A 91 23.84 -17.81 6.57
CA PHE A 91 24.89 -17.76 5.53
C PHE A 91 24.32 -17.71 4.09
N ARG A 92 23.16 -18.33 3.87
CA ARG A 92 22.47 -18.30 2.57
C ARG A 92 21.86 -16.92 2.29
N GLU A 93 21.24 -16.32 3.30
CA GLU A 93 20.66 -14.97 3.22
C GLU A 93 21.73 -13.89 3.06
N GLN A 94 22.90 -14.04 3.70
CA GLN A 94 24.05 -13.16 3.49
C GLN A 94 24.55 -13.20 2.05
N ARG A 95 24.75 -14.40 1.50
CA ARG A 95 25.16 -14.56 0.10
C ARG A 95 24.11 -14.00 -0.87
N GLU A 96 22.83 -14.19 -0.57
CA GLU A 96 21.76 -13.60 -1.36
C GLU A 96 21.80 -12.06 -1.33
N LEU A 97 22.06 -11.45 -0.16
CA LEU A 97 22.24 -10.00 -0.04
C LEU A 97 23.40 -9.49 -0.89
N GLU A 98 24.49 -10.25 -0.99
CA GLU A 98 25.64 -9.92 -1.85
C GLU A 98 25.34 -10.08 -3.35
N GLU A 99 24.50 -11.04 -3.74
CA GLU A 99 24.13 -11.31 -5.14
C GLU A 99 22.98 -10.41 -5.66
N LEU A 100 22.14 -9.88 -4.76
CA LEU A 100 20.98 -9.05 -5.13
C LEU A 100 21.34 -7.77 -5.91
N PRO A 101 22.36 -6.97 -5.53
CA PRO A 101 22.76 -5.78 -6.28
C PRO A 101 23.09 -6.05 -7.76
N ASP A 102 23.85 -7.13 -8.04
CA ASP A 102 24.20 -7.51 -9.41
C ASP A 102 22.96 -7.93 -10.21
N ARG A 103 22.02 -8.61 -9.54
CA ARG A 103 20.76 -9.02 -10.15
C ARG A 103 19.86 -7.83 -10.46
N ILE A 104 19.76 -6.87 -9.54
CA ILE A 104 19.04 -5.61 -9.74
C ILE A 104 19.63 -4.85 -10.92
N ALA A 105 20.95 -4.66 -10.96
CA ALA A 105 21.63 -3.96 -12.06
C ALA A 105 21.37 -4.63 -13.41
N SER A 106 21.34 -5.96 -13.46
CA SER A 106 21.02 -6.72 -14.67
C SER A 106 19.58 -6.52 -15.13
N LEU A 107 18.61 -6.53 -14.20
CA LEU A 107 17.20 -6.28 -14.49
C LEU A 107 16.95 -4.83 -14.92
N GLU A 108 17.61 -3.85 -14.29
CA GLU A 108 17.55 -2.45 -14.69
C GLU A 108 18.09 -2.23 -16.10
N GLN A 109 19.23 -2.84 -16.42
CA GLN A 109 19.80 -2.79 -17.76
C GLN A 109 18.84 -3.39 -18.78
N ARG A 110 18.20 -4.52 -18.45
CA ARG A 110 17.20 -5.15 -19.33
C ARG A 110 15.97 -4.25 -19.52
N GLN A 111 15.48 -3.63 -18.45
CA GLN A 111 14.36 -2.68 -18.53
C GLN A 111 14.70 -1.49 -19.42
N LYS A 112 15.92 -0.97 -19.31
CA LYS A 112 16.43 0.13 -20.14
C LYS A 112 16.49 -0.24 -21.62
N GLU A 113 16.95 -1.45 -21.94
CA GLU A 113 16.99 -1.97 -23.32
C GLU A 113 15.59 -2.10 -23.91
N LEU A 114 14.64 -2.69 -23.17
CA LEU A 114 13.24 -2.83 -23.60
C LEU A 114 12.60 -1.46 -23.83
N ASN A 115 12.84 -0.50 -22.95
CA ASN A 115 12.36 0.88 -23.12
C ASN A 115 13.00 1.56 -24.35
N ALA A 116 14.29 1.35 -24.61
CA ALA A 116 14.96 1.90 -25.77
C ALA A 116 14.42 1.29 -27.08
N GLU A 117 14.10 -0.01 -27.07
CA GLU A 117 13.46 -0.70 -28.19
C GLU A 117 12.07 -0.10 -28.46
N MET A 118 11.27 0.14 -27.40
CA MET A 118 9.97 0.81 -27.53
C MET A 118 10.08 2.24 -28.03
N ALA A 119 11.16 2.95 -27.70
CA ALA A 119 11.41 4.31 -28.16
C ALA A 119 11.92 4.39 -29.61
N ALA A 120 12.23 3.26 -30.25
CA ALA A 120 12.77 3.23 -31.60
C ALA A 120 11.73 3.75 -32.63
N PRO A 121 12.14 4.62 -33.57
CA PRO A 121 11.26 5.07 -34.66
C PRO A 121 10.81 3.87 -35.50
N GLY A 122 9.50 3.62 -35.53
CA GLY A 122 8.92 2.49 -36.26
C GLY A 122 8.53 1.29 -35.41
N PHE A 123 8.89 1.24 -34.12
CA PHE A 123 8.50 0.14 -33.21
C PHE A 123 6.98 -0.02 -33.11
N PHE A 124 6.25 1.10 -33.03
CA PHE A 124 4.79 1.08 -33.02
C PHE A 124 4.16 0.90 -34.41
N GLN A 125 4.97 0.95 -35.47
CA GLN A 125 4.52 0.79 -36.86
C GLN A 125 4.61 -0.68 -37.32
N SER A 126 5.46 -1.50 -36.69
CA SER A 126 5.75 -2.88 -37.07
C SER A 126 4.70 -3.94 -36.65
N GLY A 127 3.55 -3.52 -36.11
CA GLY A 127 2.41 -4.41 -35.82
C GLY A 127 2.37 -4.97 -34.38
N GLY A 128 1.18 -5.36 -33.93
CA GLY A 128 0.85 -5.54 -32.51
C GLY A 128 1.51 -6.71 -31.76
N THR A 129 1.98 -7.75 -32.44
CA THR A 129 2.56 -8.94 -31.77
C THR A 129 3.93 -8.66 -31.14
N GLY A 130 4.78 -7.86 -31.79
CA GLY A 130 6.08 -7.44 -31.22
C GLY A 130 5.89 -6.49 -30.03
N ILE A 131 4.94 -5.57 -30.14
CA ILE A 131 4.58 -4.62 -29.08
C ILE A 131 4.06 -5.36 -27.83
N ALA A 132 3.15 -6.32 -28.02
CA ALA A 132 2.60 -7.11 -26.92
C ALA A 132 3.68 -7.95 -26.22
N ALA A 133 4.63 -8.53 -26.97
CA ALA A 133 5.73 -9.28 -26.39
C ALA A 133 6.65 -8.37 -25.54
N VAL A 134 7.10 -7.25 -26.08
CA VAL A 134 8.01 -6.32 -25.36
C VAL A 134 7.34 -5.72 -24.13
N THR A 135 6.07 -5.31 -24.22
CA THR A 135 5.32 -4.80 -23.06
C THR A 135 5.12 -5.86 -21.98
N THR A 136 4.90 -7.13 -22.35
CA THR A 136 4.80 -8.25 -21.41
C THR A 136 6.14 -8.50 -20.71
N GLU A 137 7.23 -8.51 -21.46
CA GLU A 137 8.58 -8.66 -20.89
C GLU A 137 8.94 -7.48 -19.99
N LEU A 138 8.59 -6.25 -20.36
CA LEU A 138 8.83 -5.07 -19.54
C LEU A 138 8.05 -5.13 -18.22
N ALA A 139 6.79 -5.56 -18.26
CA ALA A 139 5.99 -5.76 -17.05
C ALA A 139 6.60 -6.83 -16.13
N LYS A 140 7.08 -7.94 -16.71
CA LYS A 140 7.75 -9.01 -15.98
C LYS A 140 9.04 -8.54 -15.32
N VAL A 141 9.93 -7.90 -16.08
CA VAL A 141 11.19 -7.36 -15.57
C VAL A 141 10.92 -6.36 -14.44
N SER A 142 9.95 -5.47 -14.60
CA SER A 142 9.59 -4.49 -13.58
C SER A 142 9.07 -5.15 -12.30
N ALA A 143 8.28 -6.22 -12.41
CA ALA A 143 7.80 -6.99 -11.26
C ALA A 143 8.94 -7.75 -10.54
N GLU A 144 9.87 -8.36 -11.29
CA GLU A 144 11.04 -9.04 -10.72
C GLU A 144 11.98 -8.06 -10.01
N LEU A 145 12.14 -6.86 -10.56
CA LEU A 145 12.97 -5.80 -10.01
C LEU A 145 12.41 -5.33 -8.65
N LEU A 146 11.09 -5.15 -8.56
CA LEU A 146 10.40 -4.87 -7.30
C LEU A 146 10.63 -5.98 -6.26
N GLN A 147 10.45 -7.24 -6.65
CA GLN A 147 10.69 -8.38 -5.74
C GLN A 147 12.13 -8.44 -5.23
N CYS A 148 13.11 -8.08 -6.08
CA CYS A 148 14.50 -8.01 -5.66
C CYS A 148 14.72 -6.90 -4.63
N TYR A 149 14.10 -5.73 -4.81
CA TYR A 149 14.17 -4.64 -3.83
C TYR A 149 13.49 -4.99 -2.51
N GLU A 150 12.28 -5.54 -2.54
CA GLU A 150 11.58 -6.01 -1.32
C GLU A 150 12.40 -7.06 -0.58
N ARG A 151 13.02 -7.99 -1.32
CA ARG A 151 13.89 -9.00 -0.75
C ARG A 151 15.13 -8.39 -0.11
N TRP A 152 15.76 -7.44 -0.80
CA TRP A 152 16.95 -6.75 -0.30
C TRP A 152 16.65 -5.99 0.99
N GLU A 153 15.56 -5.23 1.05
CA GLU A 153 15.12 -4.50 2.24
C GLU A 153 14.82 -5.44 3.42
N LEU A 154 14.17 -6.58 3.16
CA LEU A 154 13.89 -7.58 4.20
C LEU A 154 15.19 -8.15 4.79
N LEU A 155 16.18 -8.41 3.94
CA LEU A 155 17.47 -8.91 4.39
C LEU A 155 18.28 -7.84 5.14
N GLU A 156 18.25 -6.58 4.67
CA GLU A 156 18.93 -5.46 5.31
C GLU A 156 18.30 -5.06 6.65
N SER A 157 16.97 -5.10 6.77
CA SER A 157 16.26 -4.84 8.03
C SER A 157 16.46 -5.94 9.09
N GLY A 158 16.95 -7.12 8.68
CA GLY A 158 17.34 -8.22 9.57
C GLY A 158 18.75 -8.11 10.16
N LEU A 159 19.56 -7.14 9.72
CA LEU A 159 20.90 -6.83 10.24
C LEU A 159 20.84 -6.06 11.58
#